data_AF-A0A1G3IIM3-F1
#
_entry.id   AF-A0A1G3IIM3-F1
#
_cell.length_a   1.000
_cell.length_b   1.000
_cell.length_c   1.000
_cell.angle_alpha   90.00
_cell.angle_beta   90.00
_cell.angle_gamma   90.00
#
_symmetry.space_group_name_H-M   'P 1'
#
loop_
_entity.id
_entity.type
_entity.pdbx_description
1 polymer ?
#
loop_
_entity_poly.entity_id
_entity_poly.type
_entity_poly.pdbx_seq_one_letter_code
_entity_poly.pdbx_strand_id
1 'polypeptide(L)'
;MTTIDCCEIFPDYITDLHRLLYDNIKIDDARNADIAGYDLVLAIDVIEHLQFDTVAPFIERLVRNNRYVLIVVPYVVSQQGAIFDNRAETHVSQFNYAYFRRFGHHAFFPSDSLVALLSREPIPDHWRKDRKRALRRAIQSYFPNLYARARDHKHHNRFAVGPIV
;
A
#
# COMPACT_ATOMS: atom_id res chain seq x y z
N MET A 1 -24.91 9.68 -0.15
CA MET A 1 -23.98 10.41 0.73
C MET A 1 -22.74 9.53 0.88
N THR A 2 -21.54 10.08 0.83
CA THR A 2 -20.29 9.32 1.00
C THR A 2 -19.94 9.31 2.48
N THR A 3 -19.58 8.16 3.03
CA THR A 3 -19.09 8.00 4.41
C THR A 3 -17.58 7.89 4.41
N ILE A 4 -16.91 8.62 5.30
CA ILE A 4 -15.46 8.61 5.48
C ILE A 4 -15.15 8.46 6.96
N ASP A 5 -14.56 7.34 7.33
CA ASP A 5 -14.19 7.04 8.72
C ASP A 5 -12.68 6.97 8.91
N CYS A 6 -12.22 7.20 10.13
CA CYS A 6 -10.81 7.19 10.50
C CYS A 6 -10.54 6.22 11.67
N CYS A 7 -9.41 5.51 11.61
CA CYS A 7 -8.85 4.76 12.72
C CYS A 7 -7.44 5.28 12.97
N GLU A 8 -7.18 5.81 14.15
CA GLU A 8 -5.89 6.38 14.56
C GLU A 8 -5.49 5.78 15.90
N ILE A 9 -4.24 5.33 16.04
CA ILE A 9 -3.77 4.76 17.31
C ILE A 9 -3.32 5.85 18.30
N PHE A 10 -2.92 7.01 17.78
CA PHE A 10 -2.38 8.11 18.58
C PHE A 10 -3.34 9.31 18.63
N PRO A 11 -4.10 9.49 19.73
CA PRO A 11 -5.19 10.47 19.81
C PRO A 11 -4.73 11.92 19.62
N ASP A 12 -3.48 12.24 19.96
CA ASP A 12 -2.96 13.61 19.89
C ASP A 12 -2.78 14.11 18.45
N TYR A 13 -2.81 13.23 17.45
CA TYR A 13 -2.85 13.61 16.03
C TYR A 13 -4.23 14.12 15.58
N ILE A 14 -5.28 13.88 16.37
CA ILE A 14 -6.64 14.29 16.01
C ILE A 14 -6.89 15.76 16.31
N THR A 15 -6.76 16.56 15.25
CA THR A 15 -7.15 17.98 15.21
C THR A 15 -8.62 18.21 14.81
N ASP A 16 -9.10 19.45 14.93
CA ASP A 16 -10.46 19.83 14.53
C ASP A 16 -10.73 19.65 13.03
N LEU A 17 -9.70 19.75 12.19
CA LEU A 17 -9.83 19.46 10.77
C LEU A 17 -10.28 18.01 10.53
N HIS A 18 -9.72 17.05 11.27
CA HIS A 18 -10.14 15.65 11.16
C HIS A 18 -11.60 15.46 11.58
N ARG A 19 -12.02 16.14 12.66
CA ARG A 19 -13.41 16.09 13.17
C ARG A 19 -14.43 16.69 12.21
N LEU A 20 -13.99 17.56 11.30
CA LEU A 20 -14.82 18.12 10.23
C LEU A 20 -14.87 17.24 8.97
N LEU A 21 -13.83 16.44 8.73
CA LEU A 21 -13.69 15.62 7.53
C LEU A 21 -14.27 14.22 7.68
N TYR A 22 -14.12 13.60 8.85
CA TYR A 22 -14.54 12.23 9.11
C TYR A 22 -15.91 12.17 9.79
N ASP A 23 -16.75 11.24 9.35
CA ASP A 23 -18.03 10.94 9.98
C ASP A 23 -17.82 10.29 11.36
N ASN A 24 -16.85 9.38 11.46
CA ASN A 24 -16.43 8.77 12.72
C ASN A 24 -14.90 8.71 12.83
N ILE A 25 -14.39 8.99 14.03
CA ILE A 25 -12.97 8.81 14.39
C ILE A 25 -12.89 7.79 15.52
N LYS A 26 -12.20 6.68 15.27
CA LYS A 26 -11.94 5.63 16.24
C LYS A 26 -10.49 5.69 16.70
N ILE A 27 -10.27 5.87 18.00
CA ILE A 27 -8.93 5.76 18.59
C ILE A 27 -8.65 4.29 18.92
N ASP A 28 -7.92 3.59 18.06
CA ASP A 28 -7.65 2.15 18.21
C ASP A 28 -6.44 1.72 17.36
N ASP A 29 -5.87 0.57 17.73
CA ASP A 29 -4.90 -0.12 16.89
C ASP A 29 -5.63 -0.73 15.70
N ALA A 30 -5.30 -0.29 14.48
CA ALA A 30 -5.89 -0.80 13.25
C ALA A 30 -5.76 -2.33 13.12
N ARG A 31 -4.77 -2.96 13.76
CA ARG A 31 -4.62 -4.43 13.82
C ARG A 31 -5.75 -5.11 14.59
N ASN A 32 -6.45 -4.42 15.48
CA ASN A 32 -7.55 -4.99 16.28
C ASN A 32 -8.91 -4.37 15.95
N ALA A 33 -8.92 -3.21 15.27
CA ALA A 33 -10.14 -2.54 14.87
C ALA A 33 -10.97 -3.34 13.84
N ASP A 34 -12.29 -3.22 13.96
CA ASP A 34 -13.25 -3.76 12.99
C ASP A 34 -13.33 -2.86 11.76
N ILE A 35 -12.50 -3.17 10.75
CA ILE A 35 -12.43 -2.45 9.48
C ILE A 35 -13.01 -3.37 8.39
N ALA A 36 -14.30 -3.21 8.12
CA ALA A 36 -15.06 -4.06 7.21
C ALA A 36 -16.16 -3.28 6.47
N GLY A 37 -16.53 -3.76 5.28
CA GLY A 37 -17.65 -3.22 4.51
C GLY A 37 -17.35 -1.95 3.72
N TYR A 38 -16.09 -1.49 3.69
CA TYR A 38 -15.72 -0.30 2.92
C TYR A 38 -15.50 -0.62 1.44
N ASP A 39 -15.96 0.29 0.57
CA ASP A 39 -15.59 0.28 -0.85
C ASP A 39 -14.08 0.50 -1.04
N LEU A 40 -13.45 1.30 -0.17
CA LEU A 40 -12.03 1.60 -0.22
C LEU A 40 -11.47 1.81 1.20
N VAL A 41 -10.41 1.06 1.53
CA VAL A 41 -9.58 1.29 2.71
C VAL A 41 -8.26 1.92 2.27
N LEU A 42 -7.84 2.97 2.96
CA LEU A 42 -6.55 3.62 2.76
C LEU A 42 -5.65 3.28 3.96
N ALA A 43 -4.53 2.58 3.70
CA ALA A 43 -3.48 2.30 4.68
C ALA A 43 -2.19 2.98 4.18
N ILE A 44 -2.06 4.27 4.49
CA ILE A 44 -1.00 5.15 4.02
C ILE A 44 -0.05 5.40 5.19
N ASP A 45 1.22 5.02 5.03
CA ASP A 45 2.23 5.15 6.09
C ASP A 45 1.76 4.45 7.39
N VAL A 46 1.44 3.17 7.26
CA VAL A 46 0.95 2.34 8.37
C VAL A 46 1.77 1.08 8.54
N ILE A 47 1.98 0.32 7.46
CA ILE A 47 2.45 -1.07 7.61
C ILE A 47 3.96 -1.18 7.83
N GLU A 48 4.74 -0.17 7.45
CA GLU A 48 6.16 -0.05 7.79
C GLU A 48 6.40 0.17 9.29
N HIS A 49 5.36 0.58 10.02
CA HIS A 49 5.36 0.71 11.48
C HIS A 49 4.93 -0.57 12.22
N LEU A 50 4.48 -1.59 11.48
CA LEU A 50 4.04 -2.86 12.04
C LEU A 50 5.16 -3.90 12.01
N GLN A 51 5.21 -4.77 13.02
CA GLN A 51 6.13 -5.91 13.03
C GLN A 51 5.89 -6.80 11.80
N PHE A 52 6.99 -7.21 11.15
CA PHE A 52 6.95 -7.80 9.81
C PHE A 52 6.06 -9.05 9.71
N ASP A 53 6.06 -9.87 10.74
CA ASP A 53 5.25 -11.09 10.88
C ASP A 53 3.75 -10.82 11.07
N THR A 54 3.39 -9.65 11.62
CA THR A 54 1.99 -9.24 11.81
C THR A 54 1.33 -8.63 10.56
N VAL A 55 2.14 -8.21 9.58
CA VAL A 55 1.65 -7.46 8.40
C VAL A 55 0.82 -8.32 7.46
N ALA A 56 1.24 -9.56 7.20
CA ALA A 56 0.50 -10.43 6.27
C ALA A 56 -0.92 -10.74 6.78
N PRO A 57 -1.13 -11.19 8.04
CA PRO A 57 -2.48 -11.37 8.60
C PRO A 57 -3.33 -10.10 8.56
N PHE A 58 -2.72 -8.94 8.82
CA PHE A 58 -3.40 -7.64 8.76
C PHE A 58 -3.91 -7.33 7.36
N ILE A 59 -3.04 -7.39 6.34
CA ILE A 59 -3.42 -7.14 4.94
C ILE A 59 -4.47 -8.15 4.47
N GLU A 60 -4.30 -9.43 4.80
CA GLU A 60 -5.26 -10.47 4.44
C GLU A 60 -6.64 -10.21 5.03
N ARG A 61 -6.72 -9.73 6.28
CA ARG A 61 -8.01 -9.34 6.87
C ARG A 61 -8.62 -8.14 6.15
N LEU A 62 -7.83 -7.09 5.87
CA LEU A 62 -8.33 -5.90 5.18
C LEU A 62 -8.87 -6.25 3.79
N VAL A 63 -8.10 -7.01 3.00
CA VAL A 63 -8.53 -7.45 1.67
C VAL A 63 -9.75 -8.35 1.75
N ARG A 64 -9.83 -9.24 2.75
CA ARG A 64 -10.98 -10.13 2.92
C ARG A 64 -12.28 -9.38 3.21
N ASN A 65 -12.21 -8.33 4.02
CA ASN A 65 -13.39 -7.67 4.58
C ASN A 65 -13.84 -6.41 3.81
N ASN A 66 -13.05 -5.96 2.84
CA ASN A 66 -13.29 -4.71 2.10
C ASN A 66 -13.11 -4.92 0.59
N ARG A 67 -13.67 -4.02 -0.22
CA ARG A 67 -13.65 -4.18 -1.67
C ARG A 67 -12.28 -3.85 -2.28
N TYR A 68 -11.69 -2.74 -1.86
CA TYR A 68 -10.37 -2.30 -2.28
C TYR A 68 -9.54 -1.85 -1.08
N VAL A 69 -8.25 -2.16 -1.10
CA VAL A 69 -7.28 -1.71 -0.10
C VAL A 69 -6.12 -1.04 -0.81
N LEU A 70 -5.94 0.26 -0.60
CA LEU A 70 -4.78 1.01 -1.09
C LEU A 70 -3.73 1.07 0.02
N ILE A 71 -2.58 0.50 -0.25
CA ILE A 71 -1.41 0.52 0.63
C ILE A 71 -0.37 1.47 0.01
N VAL A 72 0.15 2.38 0.81
CA VAL A 72 1.23 3.29 0.43
C VAL A 72 2.33 3.20 1.47
N VAL A 73 3.53 2.84 1.03
CA VAL A 73 4.72 2.73 1.88
C VAL A 73 5.96 3.31 1.20
N PRO A 74 6.97 3.78 1.95
CA PRO A 74 8.24 4.21 1.38
C PRO A 74 8.94 3.06 0.61
N TYR A 75 9.66 3.37 -0.47
CA TYR A 75 10.49 2.35 -1.16
C TYR A 75 11.67 1.90 -0.32
N VAL A 76 12.27 2.86 0.38
CA VAL A 76 13.40 2.68 1.27
C VAL A 76 12.95 3.25 2.60
N VAL A 77 12.84 2.38 3.58
CA VAL A 77 12.46 2.77 4.92
C VAL A 77 13.76 3.05 5.67
N SER A 78 13.99 4.30 6.05
CA SER A 78 15.09 4.66 6.95
C SER A 78 14.74 4.25 8.37
N GLN A 79 15.75 3.93 9.18
CA GLN A 79 15.56 3.80 10.63
C GLN A 79 14.96 5.10 11.17
N GLN A 80 13.76 5.00 11.72
CA GLN A 80 13.02 6.10 12.31
C GLN A 80 12.50 5.62 13.66
N GLY A 81 12.85 6.35 14.72
CA GLY A 81 12.31 6.12 16.05
C GLY A 81 10.92 6.74 16.22
N ALA A 82 10.46 6.86 17.46
CA ALA A 82 9.24 7.61 17.75
C ALA A 82 9.35 9.07 17.26
N ILE A 83 8.31 9.58 16.62
CA ILE A 83 8.17 10.99 16.26
C ILE A 83 7.13 11.61 17.19
N PHE A 84 7.39 12.79 17.76
CA PHE A 84 6.47 13.50 18.66
C PHE A 84 5.91 12.62 19.80
N ASP A 85 6.77 11.79 20.39
CA ASP A 85 6.43 10.79 21.41
C ASP A 85 5.47 9.67 20.97
N ASN A 86 5.06 9.65 19.70
CA ASN A 86 4.30 8.56 19.11
C ASN A 86 5.22 7.38 18.74
N ARG A 87 5.24 6.37 19.60
CA ARG A 87 6.00 5.12 19.35
C ARG A 87 5.49 4.35 18.14
N ALA A 88 4.22 4.52 17.77
CA ALA A 88 3.63 3.87 16.62
C ALA A 88 4.16 4.43 15.28
N GLU A 89 4.98 5.49 15.28
CA GLU A 89 5.70 6.00 14.09
C GLU A 89 7.05 5.33 13.86
N THR A 90 7.43 4.38 14.70
CA THR A 90 8.73 3.72 14.58
C THR A 90 8.73 2.83 13.35
N HIS A 91 9.61 3.09 12.40
CA HIS A 91 9.82 2.23 11.25
C HIS A 91 10.49 0.93 11.67
N VAL A 92 9.82 -0.21 11.46
CA VAL A 92 10.30 -1.54 11.87
C VAL A 92 10.28 -2.58 10.75
N SER A 93 9.65 -2.27 9.61
CA SER A 93 9.51 -3.21 8.48
C SER A 93 9.71 -2.54 7.13
N GLN A 94 10.32 -3.26 6.18
CA GLN A 94 10.47 -2.83 4.79
C GLN A 94 9.80 -3.81 3.82
N PHE A 95 9.23 -3.27 2.74
CA PHE A 95 8.50 -4.03 1.72
C PHE A 95 8.92 -3.68 0.30
N ASN A 96 8.60 -4.58 -0.64
CA ASN A 96 8.76 -4.35 -2.06
C ASN A 96 7.54 -4.87 -2.84
N TYR A 97 7.51 -4.59 -4.15
CA TYR A 97 6.40 -4.97 -5.01
C TYR A 97 6.09 -6.48 -4.99
N ALA A 98 7.10 -7.34 -4.91
CA ALA A 98 6.89 -8.78 -4.89
C ALA A 98 6.20 -9.26 -3.61
N TYR A 99 6.40 -8.57 -2.48
CA TYR A 99 5.67 -8.87 -1.25
C TYR A 99 4.17 -8.78 -1.48
N PHE A 100 3.68 -7.68 -2.06
CA PHE A 100 2.24 -7.43 -2.23
C PHE A 100 1.55 -8.31 -3.29
N ARG A 101 2.28 -8.88 -4.24
CA ARG A 101 1.70 -9.74 -5.29
C ARG A 101 1.01 -11.00 -4.76
N ARG A 102 1.28 -11.38 -3.51
CA ARG A 102 0.69 -12.57 -2.87
C ARG A 102 -0.75 -12.38 -2.41
N PHE A 103 -1.23 -11.14 -2.27
CA PHE A 103 -2.55 -10.82 -1.68
C PHE A 103 -3.69 -10.73 -2.70
N GLY A 104 -3.64 -11.54 -3.78
CA GLY A 104 -4.72 -11.63 -4.77
C GLY A 104 -4.60 -10.63 -5.93
N HIS A 105 -5.73 -10.05 -6.35
CA HIS A 105 -5.75 -9.10 -7.46
C HIS A 105 -5.08 -7.80 -7.02
N HIS A 106 -4.07 -7.37 -7.77
CA HIS A 106 -3.25 -6.22 -7.42
C HIS A 106 -3.00 -5.30 -8.62
N ALA A 107 -2.84 -4.01 -8.36
CA ALA A 107 -2.33 -3.02 -9.29
C ALA A 107 -1.30 -2.13 -8.58
N PHE A 108 -0.29 -1.68 -9.32
CA PHE A 108 0.74 -0.80 -8.81
C PHE A 108 0.73 0.52 -9.55
N PHE A 109 0.94 1.62 -8.83
CA PHE A 109 0.93 2.96 -9.40
C PHE A 109 2.31 3.58 -9.31
N PRO A 110 2.80 4.22 -10.39
CA PRO A 110 4.08 4.91 -10.35
C PRO A 110 3.98 6.15 -9.45
N SER A 111 4.82 6.19 -8.42
CA SER A 111 5.01 7.33 -7.52
C SER A 111 6.40 7.27 -6.87
N ASP A 112 6.74 8.26 -6.06
CA ASP A 112 7.96 8.30 -5.23
C ASP A 112 7.89 7.39 -3.99
N SER A 113 6.72 6.81 -3.74
CA SER A 113 6.46 5.72 -2.79
C SER A 113 5.95 4.46 -3.50
N LEU A 114 6.02 3.31 -2.83
CA LEU A 114 5.37 2.09 -3.31
C LEU A 114 3.86 2.21 -3.07
N VAL A 115 3.09 2.25 -4.14
CA VAL A 115 1.62 2.31 -4.09
C VAL A 115 1.04 1.01 -4.66
N ALA A 116 0.33 0.27 -3.81
CA ALA A 116 -0.32 -1.00 -4.15
C ALA A 116 -1.82 -0.92 -3.89
N LEU A 117 -2.64 -1.18 -4.91
CA LEU A 117 -4.07 -1.43 -4.75
C LEU A 117 -4.28 -2.94 -4.76
N LEU A 118 -4.95 -3.45 -3.73
CA LEU A 118 -5.28 -4.86 -3.52
C LEU A 118 -6.80 -5.04 -3.52
N SER A 119 -7.26 -6.19 -4.01
CA SER A 119 -8.69 -6.53 -4.04
C SER A 119 -8.91 -8.04 -4.10
N ARG A 120 -10.09 -8.46 -3.62
CA ARG A 120 -10.64 -9.80 -3.88
C ARG A 120 -11.19 -9.95 -5.28
N GLU A 121 -11.58 -8.84 -5.90
CA GLU A 121 -12.19 -8.81 -7.22
C GLU A 121 -11.16 -8.38 -8.27
N PRO A 122 -11.34 -8.77 -9.55
CA PRO A 122 -10.49 -8.29 -10.62
C PRO A 122 -10.49 -6.76 -10.69
N ILE A 123 -9.34 -6.14 -10.44
CA ILE A 123 -9.18 -4.69 -10.60
C ILE A 123 -9.36 -4.32 -12.08
N PRO A 124 -10.24 -3.34 -12.40
CA PRO A 124 -10.53 -2.93 -13.77
C PRO A 124 -9.27 -2.58 -14.57
N ASP A 125 -9.20 -3.06 -15.82
CA ASP A 125 -8.01 -2.88 -16.66
C ASP A 125 -7.67 -1.40 -16.92
N HIS A 126 -8.67 -0.52 -16.99
CA HIS A 126 -8.45 0.91 -17.21
C HIS A 126 -7.82 1.62 -16.00
N TRP A 127 -7.84 1.02 -14.81
CA TRP A 127 -7.13 1.53 -13.62
C TRP A 127 -5.67 1.08 -13.58
N ARG A 128 -5.37 -0.05 -14.23
CA ARG A 128 -4.00 -0.48 -14.48
C ARG A 128 -3.44 0.45 -15.56
N LYS A 129 -2.93 1.63 -15.17
CA LYS A 129 -2.20 2.56 -16.07
C LYS A 129 -0.90 1.91 -16.53
N ASP A 130 -1.02 0.88 -17.35
CA ASP A 130 0.08 0.14 -17.91
C ASP A 130 0.53 0.88 -19.18
N ARG A 131 0.98 2.14 -18.98
CA ARG A 131 1.66 2.91 -20.03
C ARG A 131 2.83 2.11 -20.58
N LYS A 132 3.46 1.28 -19.73
CA LYS A 132 4.44 0.29 -20.14
C LYS A 132 3.82 -0.70 -21.11
N ARG A 133 2.73 -1.42 -20.81
CA ARG A 133 2.13 -2.38 -21.76
C ARG A 133 1.66 -1.75 -23.08
N ALA A 134 1.12 -0.54 -23.06
CA ALA A 134 0.75 0.21 -24.27
C ALA A 134 1.98 0.61 -25.10
N LEU A 135 2.99 1.22 -24.47
CA LEU A 135 4.27 1.56 -25.09
C LEU A 135 5.02 0.30 -25.56
N ARG A 136 4.90 -0.80 -24.82
CA ARG A 136 5.55 -2.09 -25.04
C ARG A 136 4.92 -2.83 -26.21
N ARG A 137 3.59 -2.73 -26.39
CA ARG A 137 2.88 -3.16 -27.62
C ARG A 137 3.30 -2.31 -28.82
N ALA A 138 3.40 -0.99 -28.65
CA ALA A 138 3.87 -0.10 -29.70
C ALA A 138 5.34 -0.38 -30.09
N ILE A 139 6.25 -0.51 -29.14
CA ILE A 139 7.65 -0.84 -29.41
C ILE A 139 7.78 -2.24 -30.03
N GLN A 140 6.98 -3.23 -29.61
CA GLN A 140 6.97 -4.55 -30.29
C GLN A 140 6.45 -4.48 -31.73
N SER A 141 5.43 -3.66 -32.00
CA SER A 141 4.89 -3.53 -33.36
C SER A 141 5.85 -2.80 -34.30
N TYR A 142 6.61 -1.83 -33.80
CA TYR A 142 7.52 -1.01 -34.61
C TYR A 142 8.98 -1.50 -34.61
N PHE A 143 9.44 -2.18 -33.55
CA PHE A 143 10.85 -2.58 -33.36
C PHE A 143 11.00 -3.97 -32.70
N PRO A 144 10.59 -5.06 -33.39
CA PRO A 144 10.57 -6.41 -32.80
C PRO A 144 11.93 -6.91 -32.30
N ASN A 145 13.03 -6.52 -32.97
CA ASN A 145 14.39 -6.97 -32.64
C ASN A 145 15.03 -6.24 -31.43
N LEU A 146 14.58 -5.02 -31.12
CA LEU A 146 15.09 -4.24 -29.99
C LEU A 146 14.57 -4.80 -28.66
N TYR A 147 13.37 -5.38 -28.70
CA TYR A 147 12.67 -5.89 -27.54
C TYR A 147 13.29 -7.16 -26.96
N ALA A 148 13.87 -8.02 -27.80
CA ALA A 148 14.52 -9.26 -27.36
C ALA A 148 15.71 -8.99 -26.40
N ARG A 149 16.39 -7.85 -26.54
CA ARG A 149 17.54 -7.43 -25.71
C ARG A 149 17.15 -6.73 -24.40
N ALA A 150 15.96 -6.14 -24.29
CA ALA A 150 15.52 -5.40 -23.10
C ALA A 150 15.03 -6.29 -21.94
N ARG A 151 15.07 -7.62 -22.09
CA ARG A 151 14.60 -8.59 -21.07
C ARG A 151 15.45 -8.61 -19.79
N ASP A 152 16.66 -8.06 -19.80
CA ASP A 152 17.65 -8.23 -18.74
C ASP A 152 17.65 -7.17 -17.62
N HIS A 153 16.78 -6.16 -17.65
CA HIS A 153 16.76 -5.10 -16.63
C HIS A 153 15.42 -4.97 -15.90
N LYS A 154 15.13 -5.94 -15.02
CA LYS A 154 14.08 -5.81 -14.00
C LYS A 154 14.64 -5.14 -12.74
N HIS A 155 14.44 -3.83 -12.61
CA HIS A 155 14.88 -3.05 -11.44
C HIS A 155 13.85 -2.89 -10.31
N HIS A 156 12.69 -3.57 -10.35
CA HIS A 156 11.57 -3.28 -9.43
C HIS A 156 11.55 -4.17 -8.17
N ASN A 157 12.62 -4.94 -7.92
CA ASN A 157 12.69 -5.91 -6.81
C ASN A 157 14.02 -5.83 -6.05
N ARG A 158 14.73 -4.69 -6.15
CA ARG A 158 16.06 -4.50 -5.57
C ARG A 158 16.05 -4.15 -4.08
N PHE A 159 14.89 -3.82 -3.54
CA PHE A 159 14.75 -3.43 -2.14
C PHE A 159 14.50 -4.65 -1.26
N ALA A 160 15.11 -4.61 -0.07
CA ALA A 160 14.98 -5.64 0.96
C ALA A 160 13.52 -5.78 1.40
N VAL A 161 13.18 -6.96 1.90
CA VAL A 161 11.89 -7.25 2.50
C VAL A 161 12.15 -7.96 3.80
N GLY A 162 11.61 -7.43 4.89
CA GLY A 162 11.84 -7.98 6.22
C GLY A 162 11.85 -6.91 7.30
N PRO A 163 12.19 -7.30 8.54
CA PRO A 163 12.40 -6.35 9.63
C PRO A 163 13.58 -5.42 9.34
N ILE A 164 13.49 -4.20 9.86
CA ILE A 164 14.58 -3.23 9.86
C ILE A 164 15.38 -3.47 11.14
N VAL A 165 16.66 -3.84 10.97
CA VAL A 165 17.64 -4.00 12.07
C VAL A 165 18.36 -2.67 12.28
#